data_AF-A0A4Q2XLQ1-F1
#
_entry.id   AF-A0A4Q2XLQ1-F1
#
_cell.length_a   1.000
_cell.length_b   1.000
_cell.length_c   1.000
_cell.angle_alpha   90.00
_cell.angle_beta   90.00
_cell.angle_gamma   90.00
#
_symmetry.space_group_name_H-M   'P 1'
#
loop_
_entity.id
_entity.type
_entity.pdbx_description
1 polymer ?
#
loop_
_entity_poly.entity_id
_entity_poly.type
_entity_poly.pdbx_seq_one_letter_code
_entity_poly.pdbx_strand_id
1 'polypeptide(L)'
;LITSRLDSWSAQVRGFDLQTLTKEDALSFLLERTAARRQHKASDAEDAAALAARLDGLALALEQAGAYIAERRISFDRYLNLFHARRKEVLKWHDKRLMRYPASVAVTWLTSFGQLKPAACGLLDSLSFLASDPIPRSMIEKVGEAPELGEALAELSRYSLVRFLDEPPESFSIHRLVQEIVRSRLGGTARKAWERAVDLLLREAPQNSGDVSHWNAWRRLAPHCAAVLAGTEPQDSSLSVLRLMNGYAIFMQFANAEYAEAEPFFQRGLEASERVLGPEHPDTLTSLSNLAALLHAKGDCAGAEPLHRRTLEARERVLGGEHPSTLTSLSNLAFLLHAKGDHAGAEPLHRRALEARERVLGPEHPDTL
;
A
#
# COMPACT_ATOMS: atom_id res chain seq x y z
N LEU A 1 -20.04 0.92 -13.10
CA LEU A 1 -19.31 2.00 -13.79
C LEU A 1 -17.83 1.79 -13.50
N ILE A 2 -16.96 1.75 -14.51
CA ILE A 2 -15.51 1.54 -14.34
C ILE A 2 -14.82 2.72 -15.03
N THR A 3 -13.79 3.29 -14.41
CA THR A 3 -12.92 4.30 -15.03
C THR A 3 -11.61 3.65 -15.46
N SER A 4 -11.11 3.97 -16.65
CA SER A 4 -9.86 3.40 -17.17
C SER A 4 -9.21 4.32 -18.17
N ARG A 5 -7.89 4.15 -18.35
CA ARG A 5 -7.12 4.78 -19.43
C ARG A 5 -6.97 3.87 -20.65
N LEU A 6 -7.48 2.64 -20.58
CA LEU A 6 -7.54 1.75 -21.74
C LEU A 6 -8.57 2.30 -22.73
N ASP A 7 -8.11 2.48 -23.95
CA ASP A 7 -8.88 2.90 -25.12
C ASP A 7 -9.55 1.71 -25.83
N SER A 8 -9.01 0.50 -25.67
CA SER A 8 -9.55 -0.72 -26.25
C SER A 8 -10.44 -1.50 -25.27
N TRP A 9 -11.76 -1.40 -25.43
CA TRP A 9 -12.73 -2.24 -24.73
C TRP A 9 -13.45 -3.19 -25.68
N SER A 10 -13.88 -4.35 -25.17
CA SER A 10 -14.76 -5.24 -25.93
C SER A 10 -16.08 -4.54 -26.24
N ALA A 11 -16.76 -4.94 -27.32
CA ALA A 11 -18.02 -4.34 -27.78
C ALA A 11 -19.18 -4.38 -26.74
N GLN A 12 -18.98 -5.04 -25.60
CA GLN A 12 -19.94 -5.14 -24.50
C GLN A 12 -19.88 -3.94 -23.53
N VAL A 13 -18.91 -3.04 -23.67
CA VAL A 13 -18.74 -1.87 -22.79
C VAL A 13 -19.04 -0.58 -23.54
N ARG A 14 -19.98 0.22 -23.04
CA ARG A 14 -20.23 1.58 -23.52
C ARG A 14 -19.23 2.54 -22.91
N GLY A 15 -18.26 2.99 -23.70
CA GLY A 15 -17.28 4.02 -23.30
C GLY A 15 -17.91 5.41 -23.21
N PHE A 16 -17.44 6.20 -22.24
CA PHE A 16 -17.71 7.63 -22.14
C PHE A 16 -16.38 8.33 -21.91
N ASP A 17 -15.90 9.06 -22.93
CA ASP A 17 -14.64 9.78 -22.83
C ASP A 17 -14.82 11.05 -22.00
N LEU A 18 -14.17 11.08 -20.85
CA LEU A 18 -14.12 12.27 -20.01
C LEU A 18 -13.24 13.32 -20.69
N GLN A 19 -13.89 14.38 -21.18
CA GLN A 19 -13.22 15.53 -21.78
C GLN A 19 -12.65 16.46 -20.70
N THR A 20 -11.70 17.30 -21.08
CA THR A 20 -11.27 18.43 -20.24
C THR A 20 -12.40 19.44 -20.07
N LEU A 21 -12.32 20.26 -19.02
CA LEU A 21 -13.31 21.31 -18.78
C LEU A 21 -13.30 22.31 -19.93
N THR A 22 -14.48 22.81 -20.28
CA THR A 22 -14.60 23.93 -21.21
C THR A 22 -13.92 25.17 -20.62
N LYS A 23 -13.62 26.17 -21.45
CA LYS A 23 -13.02 27.43 -20.98
C LYS A 23 -13.90 28.12 -19.94
N GLU A 24 -15.22 28.08 -20.15
CA GLU A 24 -16.23 28.68 -19.28
C GLU A 24 -16.29 27.94 -17.93
N ASP A 25 -16.37 26.60 -17.96
CA ASP A 25 -16.39 25.79 -16.74
C ASP A 25 -15.09 25.93 -15.94
N ALA A 26 -13.93 25.94 -16.61
CA ALA A 26 -12.64 26.10 -15.97
C ALA A 26 -12.46 27.48 -15.32
N LEU A 27 -12.97 28.53 -15.96
CA LEU A 27 -13.03 29.88 -15.39
C LEU A 27 -13.94 29.92 -14.16
N SER A 28 -15.18 29.44 -14.30
CA SER A 28 -16.17 29.44 -13.20
C SER A 28 -15.63 28.67 -12.00
N PHE A 29 -15.05 27.49 -12.25
CA PHE A 29 -14.39 26.68 -11.24
C PHE A 29 -13.31 27.45 -10.47
N LEU A 30 -12.38 28.13 -11.15
CA LEU A 30 -11.31 28.88 -10.48
C LEU A 30 -11.86 30.04 -9.64
N LEU A 31 -12.84 30.77 -10.16
CA LEU A 31 -13.47 31.88 -9.44
C LEU A 31 -14.16 31.37 -8.16
N GLU A 32 -14.96 30.31 -8.26
CA GLU A 32 -15.69 29.72 -7.15
C GLU A 32 -14.74 29.11 -6.10
N ARG A 33 -13.78 28.29 -6.55
CA ARG A 33 -12.82 27.58 -5.68
C ARG A 33 -11.98 28.51 -4.82
N THR A 34 -11.78 29.74 -5.25
CA THR A 34 -10.89 30.72 -4.62
C THR A 34 -11.62 31.89 -3.95
N ALA A 35 -12.90 32.09 -4.25
CA ALA A 35 -13.70 33.29 -3.91
C ALA A 35 -13.53 33.77 -2.45
N ALA A 36 -13.57 32.85 -1.50
CA ALA A 36 -13.58 33.17 -0.08
C ALA A 36 -12.21 33.55 0.50
N ARG A 37 -11.09 33.22 -0.17
CA ARG A 37 -9.75 33.30 0.45
C ARG A 37 -8.70 34.05 -0.38
N ARG A 38 -8.91 34.23 -1.68
CA ARG A 38 -7.94 34.92 -2.53
C ARG A 38 -7.97 36.44 -2.35
N GLN A 39 -6.93 37.11 -2.85
CA GLN A 39 -6.94 38.57 -2.98
C GLN A 39 -7.71 38.95 -4.25
N HIS A 40 -8.68 39.88 -4.13
CA HIS A 40 -9.51 40.35 -5.25
C HIS A 40 -8.92 41.55 -5.97
N LYS A 41 -9.05 41.56 -7.30
CA LYS A 41 -8.60 42.62 -8.21
C LYS A 41 -9.63 42.85 -9.32
N ALA A 42 -9.59 44.05 -9.90
CA ALA A 42 -10.46 44.39 -11.05
C ALA A 42 -10.21 43.48 -12.27
N SER A 43 -9.00 42.94 -12.42
CA SER A 43 -8.59 42.05 -13.52
C SER A 43 -8.93 40.57 -13.28
N ASP A 44 -9.59 40.20 -12.17
CA ASP A 44 -9.76 38.80 -11.77
C ASP A 44 -10.39 37.92 -12.85
N ALA A 45 -11.41 38.41 -13.56
CA ALA A 45 -12.08 37.63 -14.61
C ALA A 45 -11.13 37.33 -15.79
N GLU A 46 -10.33 38.32 -16.21
CA GLU A 46 -9.36 38.18 -17.29
C GLU A 46 -8.20 37.28 -16.87
N ASP A 47 -7.64 37.51 -15.68
CA ASP A 47 -6.52 36.73 -15.15
C ASP A 47 -6.93 35.27 -14.87
N ALA A 48 -8.14 35.02 -14.36
CA ALA A 48 -8.67 33.68 -14.16
C ALA A 48 -8.88 32.95 -15.49
N ALA A 49 -9.39 33.64 -16.52
CA ALA A 49 -9.56 33.06 -17.85
C ALA A 49 -8.21 32.73 -18.50
N ALA A 50 -7.22 33.62 -18.34
CA ALA A 50 -5.86 33.37 -18.78
C ALA A 50 -5.24 32.16 -18.06
N LEU A 51 -5.43 32.04 -16.74
CA LEU A 51 -4.98 30.89 -15.97
C LEU A 51 -5.66 29.59 -16.41
N ALA A 52 -6.99 29.59 -16.54
CA ALA A 52 -7.75 28.44 -17.01
C ALA A 52 -7.21 27.91 -18.36
N ALA A 53 -6.94 28.82 -19.30
CA ALA A 53 -6.36 28.47 -20.59
C ALA A 53 -4.94 27.88 -20.47
N ARG A 54 -4.12 28.33 -19.50
CA ARG A 54 -2.77 27.78 -19.27
C ARG A 54 -2.76 26.40 -18.59
N LEU A 55 -3.85 26.05 -17.93
CA LEU A 55 -4.03 24.77 -17.25
C LEU A 55 -4.73 23.71 -18.13
N ASP A 56 -4.92 24.03 -19.42
CA ASP A 56 -5.45 23.12 -20.46
C ASP A 56 -6.82 22.52 -20.13
N GLY A 57 -7.62 23.17 -19.27
CA GLY A 57 -8.90 22.64 -18.79
C GLY A 57 -8.77 21.38 -17.93
N LEU A 58 -7.56 21.02 -17.46
CA LEU A 58 -7.34 19.82 -16.66
C LEU A 58 -7.83 20.05 -15.23
N ALA A 59 -8.87 19.32 -14.83
CA ALA A 59 -9.49 19.43 -13.50
C ALA A 59 -8.46 19.35 -12.35
N LEU A 60 -7.50 18.44 -12.43
CA LEU A 60 -6.45 18.31 -11.41
C LEU A 60 -5.56 19.55 -11.32
N ALA A 61 -5.14 20.11 -12.46
CA ALA A 61 -4.30 21.31 -12.49
C ALA A 61 -5.07 22.54 -11.97
N LEU A 62 -6.35 22.67 -12.37
CA LEU A 62 -7.25 23.71 -11.88
C LEU A 62 -7.43 23.63 -10.36
N GLU A 63 -7.70 22.44 -9.81
CA GLU A 63 -7.88 22.25 -8.36
C GLU A 63 -6.59 22.57 -7.59
N GLN A 64 -5.43 22.09 -8.05
CA GLN A 64 -4.16 22.40 -7.39
C GLN A 64 -3.80 23.89 -7.44
N ALA A 65 -4.04 24.56 -8.57
CA ALA A 65 -3.83 25.99 -8.70
C ALA A 65 -4.79 26.78 -7.80
N GLY A 66 -6.09 26.45 -7.82
CA GLY A 66 -7.10 27.07 -6.96
C GLY A 66 -6.80 26.88 -5.48
N ALA A 67 -6.41 25.68 -5.07
CA ALA A 67 -5.99 25.38 -3.70
C ALA A 67 -4.81 26.25 -3.27
N TYR A 68 -3.77 26.34 -4.09
CA TYR A 68 -2.61 27.20 -3.81
C TYR A 68 -2.99 28.67 -3.67
N ILE A 69 -3.78 29.20 -4.62
CA ILE A 69 -4.21 30.60 -4.63
C ILE A 69 -4.99 30.93 -3.34
N ALA A 70 -5.92 30.07 -2.97
CA ALA A 70 -6.73 30.21 -1.76
C ALA A 70 -5.88 30.10 -0.48
N GLU A 71 -4.98 29.13 -0.40
CA GLU A 71 -4.14 28.90 0.78
C GLU A 71 -3.14 30.04 0.99
N ARG A 72 -2.53 30.53 -0.09
CA ARG A 72 -1.56 31.65 -0.04
C ARG A 72 -2.21 33.02 -0.06
N ARG A 73 -3.54 33.09 -0.23
CA ARG A 73 -4.33 34.32 -0.32
C ARG A 73 -3.78 35.32 -1.34
N ILE A 74 -3.38 34.83 -2.51
CA ILE A 74 -2.82 35.66 -3.60
C ILE A 74 -3.86 35.89 -4.69
N SER A 75 -3.60 36.84 -5.59
CA SER A 75 -4.42 37.09 -6.78
C SER A 75 -4.02 36.17 -7.94
N PHE A 76 -4.88 36.09 -8.97
CA PHE A 76 -4.62 35.27 -10.17
C PHE A 76 -3.38 35.71 -10.95
N ASP A 77 -3.18 37.02 -11.17
CA ASP A 77 -1.98 37.55 -11.84
C ASP A 77 -0.69 37.14 -11.13
N ARG A 78 -0.68 37.15 -9.80
CA ARG A 78 0.47 36.74 -9.00
C ARG A 78 0.76 35.25 -9.17
N TYR A 79 -0.28 34.42 -9.22
CA TYR A 79 -0.11 32.99 -9.48
C TYR A 79 0.35 32.72 -10.92
N LEU A 80 -0.19 33.41 -11.92
CA LEU A 80 0.25 33.32 -13.30
C LEU A 80 1.75 33.61 -13.45
N ASN A 81 2.25 34.64 -12.78
CA ASN A 81 3.68 34.95 -12.75
C ASN A 81 4.52 33.81 -12.14
N LEU A 82 4.06 33.21 -11.03
CA LEU A 82 4.70 32.04 -10.43
C LEU A 82 4.68 30.83 -11.38
N PHE A 83 3.54 30.56 -12.00
CA PHE A 83 3.35 29.49 -12.97
C PHE A 83 4.32 29.63 -14.15
N HIS A 84 4.46 30.84 -14.71
CA HIS A 84 5.41 31.11 -15.79
C HIS A 84 6.88 30.92 -15.37
N ALA A 85 7.24 31.32 -14.16
CA ALA A 85 8.59 31.09 -13.63
C ALA A 85 8.88 29.59 -13.46
N ARG A 86 7.96 28.83 -12.87
CA ARG A 86 8.09 27.38 -12.63
C ARG A 86 8.01 26.56 -13.90
N ARG A 87 7.26 26.99 -14.91
CA ARG A 87 7.21 26.32 -16.22
C ARG A 87 8.59 26.23 -16.88
N LYS A 88 9.43 27.26 -16.74
CA LYS A 88 10.81 27.22 -17.24
C LYS A 88 11.68 26.17 -16.55
N GLU A 89 11.39 25.86 -15.29
CA GLU A 89 12.08 24.82 -14.51
C GLU A 89 11.64 23.42 -14.96
N VAL A 90 10.33 23.20 -15.10
CA VAL A 90 9.76 21.93 -15.58
C VAL A 90 10.24 21.59 -16.98
N LEU A 91 10.37 22.58 -17.87
CA LEU A 91 10.91 22.37 -19.23
C LEU A 91 12.38 21.89 -19.24
N LYS A 92 13.13 22.07 -18.15
CA LYS A 92 14.51 21.57 -18.00
C LYS A 92 14.55 20.14 -17.44
N TRP A 93 13.40 19.52 -17.15
CA TRP A 93 13.38 18.14 -16.72
C TRP A 93 13.79 17.23 -17.88
N HIS A 94 14.94 16.55 -17.73
CA HIS A 94 15.47 15.63 -18.74
C HIS A 94 14.92 14.20 -18.60
N ASP A 95 14.05 13.98 -17.61
CA ASP A 95 13.42 12.68 -17.39
C ASP A 95 12.29 12.46 -18.40
N LYS A 96 12.51 11.51 -19.31
CA LYS A 96 11.53 11.09 -20.33
C LYS A 96 10.19 10.65 -19.74
N ARG A 97 10.15 10.19 -18.48
CA ARG A 97 8.90 9.81 -17.79
C ARG A 97 8.13 11.05 -17.37
N LEU A 98 8.80 12.05 -16.81
CA LEU A 98 8.19 13.32 -16.41
C LEU A 98 7.66 14.12 -17.61
N MET A 99 8.34 14.05 -18.75
CA MET A 99 7.93 14.72 -20.00
C MET A 99 6.71 14.08 -20.67
N ARG A 100 6.21 12.93 -20.17
CA ARG A 100 4.95 12.31 -20.67
C ARG A 100 3.71 12.96 -20.08
N TYR A 101 3.85 13.76 -19.03
CA TYR A 101 2.73 14.35 -18.31
C TYR A 101 2.37 15.73 -18.86
N PRO A 102 1.10 16.15 -18.77
CA PRO A 102 0.73 17.52 -19.11
C PRO A 102 1.56 18.51 -18.28
N ALA A 103 2.26 19.40 -18.96
CA ALA A 103 3.16 20.36 -18.32
C ALA A 103 2.44 21.21 -17.27
N SER A 104 1.15 21.51 -17.49
CA SER A 104 0.29 22.22 -16.55
C SER A 104 0.21 21.54 -15.19
N VAL A 105 -0.03 20.22 -15.12
CA VAL A 105 -0.08 19.47 -13.85
C VAL A 105 1.28 19.44 -13.17
N ALA A 106 2.36 19.22 -13.93
CA ALA A 106 3.71 19.20 -13.36
C ALA A 106 4.08 20.55 -12.72
N VAL A 107 3.70 21.65 -13.38
CA VAL A 107 3.96 23.02 -12.90
C VAL A 107 3.11 23.35 -11.67
N THR A 108 1.82 23.03 -11.67
CA THR A 108 0.95 23.27 -10.49
C THR A 108 1.43 22.46 -9.29
N TRP A 109 1.76 21.19 -9.51
CA TRP A 109 2.33 20.33 -8.49
C TRP A 109 3.64 20.90 -7.93
N LEU A 110 4.61 21.26 -8.78
CA LEU A 110 5.91 21.80 -8.36
C LEU A 110 5.76 23.10 -7.56
N THR A 111 4.79 23.94 -7.97
CA THR A 111 4.49 25.21 -7.30
C THR A 111 4.02 24.97 -5.87
N SER A 112 3.06 24.05 -5.67
CA SER A 112 2.56 23.67 -4.34
C SER A 112 3.60 22.90 -3.53
N PHE A 113 4.28 21.95 -4.14
CA PHE A 113 5.31 21.14 -3.49
C PHE A 113 6.43 22.00 -2.89
N GLY A 114 6.86 23.04 -3.61
CA GLY A 114 7.89 23.96 -3.13
C GLY A 114 7.50 24.81 -1.90
N GLN A 115 6.25 24.74 -1.42
CA GLN A 115 5.81 25.41 -0.19
C GLN A 115 5.67 24.47 1.01
N LEU A 116 5.80 23.15 0.80
CA LEU A 116 5.57 22.16 1.84
C LEU A 116 6.70 22.15 2.86
N LYS A 117 6.35 21.91 4.12
CA LYS A 117 7.32 21.60 5.18
C LYS A 117 7.98 20.23 4.93
N PRO A 118 9.20 20.00 5.46
CA PRO A 118 9.91 18.73 5.29
C PRO A 118 9.10 17.48 5.69
N ALA A 119 8.27 17.58 6.74
CA ALA A 119 7.40 16.48 7.17
C ALA A 119 6.36 16.12 6.11
N ALA A 120 5.66 17.10 5.53
CA ALA A 120 4.70 16.91 4.45
C ALA A 120 5.37 16.38 3.17
N CYS A 121 6.56 16.86 2.83
CA CYS A 121 7.36 16.29 1.74
C CYS A 121 7.67 14.81 1.99
N GLY A 122 8.19 14.48 3.17
CA GLY A 122 8.55 13.11 3.53
C GLY A 122 7.36 12.16 3.58
N LEU A 123 6.19 12.64 4.02
CA LEU A 123 4.95 11.87 4.01
C LEU A 123 4.50 11.62 2.56
N LEU A 124 4.46 12.66 1.72
CA LEU A 124 4.08 12.53 0.31
C LEU A 124 5.04 11.60 -0.47
N ASP A 125 6.35 11.67 -0.18
CA ASP A 125 7.34 10.74 -0.74
C ASP A 125 6.95 9.29 -0.48
N SER A 126 6.59 8.99 0.77
CA SER A 126 6.28 7.63 1.22
C SER A 126 4.94 7.16 0.64
N LEU A 127 3.90 7.99 0.75
CA LEU A 127 2.57 7.69 0.20
C LEU A 127 2.55 7.53 -1.32
N SER A 128 3.57 8.06 -2.02
CA SER A 128 3.70 7.88 -3.46
C SER A 128 3.93 6.43 -3.90
N PHE A 129 4.33 5.52 -3.00
CA PHE A 129 4.51 4.10 -3.31
C PHE A 129 3.26 3.26 -3.10
N LEU A 130 2.23 3.80 -2.46
CA LEU A 130 0.96 3.11 -2.29
C LEU A 130 0.16 3.12 -3.60
N ALA A 131 -0.79 2.19 -3.72
CA ALA A 131 -1.78 2.24 -4.81
C ALA A 131 -2.60 3.54 -4.79
N SER A 132 -3.27 3.86 -5.90
CA SER A 132 -4.15 5.04 -6.01
C SER A 132 -5.52 4.86 -5.35
N ASP A 133 -5.78 3.68 -4.78
CA ASP A 133 -6.95 3.33 -4.00
C ASP A 133 -7.09 4.20 -2.73
N PRO A 134 -8.28 4.26 -2.11
CA PRO A 134 -8.48 4.94 -0.83
C PRO A 134 -7.56 4.40 0.27
N ILE A 135 -6.75 5.29 0.84
CA ILE A 135 -5.82 5.03 1.94
C ILE A 135 -6.55 5.30 3.26
N PRO A 136 -6.60 4.34 4.20
CA PRO A 136 -7.17 4.56 5.54
C PRO A 136 -6.44 5.69 6.29
N ARG A 137 -7.20 6.64 6.85
CA ARG A 137 -6.65 7.76 7.62
C ARG A 137 -5.93 7.31 8.88
N SER A 138 -6.38 6.21 9.48
CA SER A 138 -5.76 5.54 10.63
C SER A 138 -4.30 5.14 10.38
N MET A 139 -3.90 4.93 9.12
CA MET A 139 -2.50 4.65 8.77
C MET A 139 -1.57 5.82 9.14
N ILE A 140 -2.10 7.03 9.15
CA ILE A 140 -1.37 8.28 9.41
C ILE A 140 -1.70 8.82 10.81
N GLU A 141 -2.99 8.95 11.11
CA GLU A 141 -3.51 9.57 12.33
C GLU A 141 -3.96 8.51 13.34
N LYS A 142 -2.99 7.83 13.97
CA LYS A 142 -3.30 6.97 15.12
C LYS A 142 -3.46 7.81 16.38
N VAL A 143 -4.55 7.60 17.10
CA VAL A 143 -4.84 8.32 18.34
C VAL A 143 -3.69 8.11 19.34
N GLY A 144 -3.07 9.20 19.79
CA GLY A 144 -1.95 9.17 20.73
C GLY A 144 -0.57 8.93 20.11
N GLU A 145 -0.46 8.81 18.79
CA GLU A 145 0.80 8.59 18.08
C GLU A 145 1.06 9.64 16.99
N ALA A 146 2.30 10.15 16.93
CA ALA A 146 2.85 10.92 15.80
C ALA A 146 1.94 12.05 15.26
N PRO A 147 1.55 13.05 16.09
CA PRO A 147 0.69 14.16 15.66
C PRO A 147 1.26 14.91 14.44
N GLU A 148 2.58 14.88 14.25
CA GLU A 148 3.28 15.52 13.14
C GLU A 148 2.87 14.93 11.78
N LEU A 149 2.51 13.65 11.72
CA LEU A 149 2.04 13.01 10.48
C LEU A 149 0.62 13.47 10.09
N GLY A 150 -0.25 13.67 11.09
CA GLY A 150 -1.58 14.25 10.88
C GLY A 150 -1.49 15.71 10.40
N GLU A 151 -0.60 16.51 10.99
CA GLU A 151 -0.35 17.87 10.53
C GLU A 151 0.20 17.91 9.09
N ALA A 152 1.13 17.00 8.77
CA ALA A 152 1.66 16.84 7.43
C ALA A 152 0.57 16.47 6.42
N LEU A 153 -0.33 15.54 6.76
CA LEU A 153 -1.46 15.15 5.91
C LEU A 153 -2.43 16.31 5.69
N ALA A 154 -2.75 17.06 6.75
CA ALA A 154 -3.58 18.26 6.65
C ALA A 154 -2.93 19.32 5.75
N GLU A 155 -1.62 19.52 5.83
CA GLU A 155 -0.87 20.41 4.93
C GLU A 155 -0.95 19.97 3.46
N LEU A 156 -0.77 18.67 3.18
CA LEU A 156 -0.93 18.12 1.82
C LEU A 156 -2.35 18.35 1.27
N SER A 157 -3.37 18.23 2.12
CA SER A 157 -4.76 18.48 1.73
C SER A 157 -5.04 19.96 1.44
N ARG A 158 -4.43 20.92 2.16
CA ARG A 158 -4.60 22.37 1.88
C ARG A 158 -4.18 22.77 0.47
N TYR A 159 -3.20 22.06 -0.11
CA TYR A 159 -2.73 22.25 -1.49
C TYR A 159 -3.33 21.27 -2.49
N SER A 160 -4.33 20.48 -2.09
CA SER A 160 -4.98 19.45 -2.92
C SER A 160 -4.00 18.46 -3.57
N LEU A 161 -2.93 18.12 -2.84
CA LEU A 161 -2.02 17.03 -3.17
C LEU A 161 -2.55 15.68 -2.67
N VAL A 162 -3.41 15.74 -1.64
CA VAL A 162 -4.23 14.64 -1.10
C VAL A 162 -5.69 15.12 -1.06
N ARG A 163 -6.63 14.20 -1.28
CA ARG A 163 -8.07 14.46 -1.15
C ARG A 163 -8.69 13.51 -0.12
N PHE A 164 -9.28 14.06 0.93
CA PHE A 164 -10.14 13.30 1.86
C PHE A 164 -11.42 12.86 1.15
N LEU A 165 -11.90 11.68 1.50
CA LEU A 165 -13.05 11.04 0.86
C LEU A 165 -14.19 10.91 1.86
N ASP A 166 -15.40 11.14 1.39
CA ASP A 166 -16.63 10.83 2.13
C ASP A 166 -16.91 9.32 2.08
N GLU A 167 -16.55 8.68 0.96
CA GLU A 167 -16.72 7.25 0.73
C GLU A 167 -15.45 6.62 0.12
N PRO A 168 -14.85 5.59 0.76
CA PRO A 168 -15.17 5.13 2.11
C PRO A 168 -14.81 6.21 3.15
N PRO A 169 -15.54 6.30 4.27
CA PRO A 169 -15.26 7.28 5.31
C PRO A 169 -13.89 7.02 5.95
N GLU A 170 -13.35 8.05 6.61
CA GLU A 170 -12.02 7.98 7.25
C GLU A 170 -10.92 7.52 6.29
N SER A 171 -10.98 7.98 5.04
CA SER A 171 -9.97 7.68 4.04
C SER A 171 -9.60 8.91 3.21
N PHE A 172 -8.48 8.80 2.52
CA PHE A 172 -8.01 9.81 1.59
C PHE A 172 -7.39 9.16 0.35
N SER A 173 -7.20 9.93 -0.70
CA SER A 173 -6.58 9.45 -1.94
C SER A 173 -5.51 10.42 -2.42
N ILE A 174 -4.55 9.88 -3.16
CA ILE A 174 -3.59 10.67 -3.92
C ILE A 174 -3.82 10.37 -5.39
N HIS A 175 -3.93 11.42 -6.19
CA HIS A 175 -4.08 11.24 -7.62
C HIS A 175 -2.86 10.49 -8.18
N ARG A 176 -3.07 9.43 -8.96
CA ARG A 176 -2.00 8.58 -9.51
C ARG A 176 -0.89 9.37 -10.20
N LEU A 177 -1.24 10.42 -10.94
CA LEU A 177 -0.26 11.31 -11.60
C LEU A 177 0.64 12.05 -10.59
N VAL A 178 0.09 12.47 -9.44
CA VAL A 178 0.87 13.07 -8.36
C VAL A 178 1.85 12.05 -7.80
N GLN A 179 1.41 10.81 -7.54
CA GLN A 179 2.29 9.73 -7.08
C GLN A 179 3.41 9.45 -8.11
N GLU A 180 3.08 9.42 -9.40
CA GLU A 180 4.04 9.21 -10.48
C GLU A 180 5.10 10.32 -10.55
N ILE A 181 4.68 11.60 -10.52
CA ILE A 181 5.60 12.75 -10.51
C ILE A 181 6.52 12.72 -9.29
N VAL A 182 5.96 12.41 -8.11
CA VAL A 182 6.73 12.28 -6.87
C VAL A 182 7.78 11.18 -7.00
N ARG A 183 7.42 9.97 -7.46
CA ARG A 183 8.38 8.87 -7.59
C ARG A 183 9.53 9.20 -8.55
N SER A 184 9.26 9.87 -9.66
CA SER A 184 10.32 10.24 -10.61
C SER A 184 11.35 11.25 -10.06
N ARG A 185 10.98 12.10 -9.10
CA ARG A 185 11.92 13.07 -8.52
C ARG A 185 12.79 12.51 -7.39
N LEU A 186 12.43 11.36 -6.82
CA LEU A 186 13.10 10.86 -5.61
C LEU A 186 14.56 10.47 -5.87
N GLY A 187 14.88 10.00 -7.08
CA GLY A 187 16.25 9.55 -7.40
C GLY A 187 16.80 8.62 -6.32
N GLY A 188 17.94 8.95 -5.72
CA GLY A 188 18.57 8.15 -4.66
C GLY A 188 17.81 8.06 -3.34
N THR A 189 16.80 8.91 -3.08
CA THR A 189 15.98 8.82 -1.86
C THR A 189 14.77 7.91 -2.00
N ALA A 190 14.51 7.38 -3.21
CA ALA A 190 13.36 6.53 -3.50
C ALA A 190 13.27 5.33 -2.56
N ARG A 191 14.41 4.69 -2.29
CA ARG A 191 14.49 3.52 -1.39
C ARG A 191 13.98 3.84 0.02
N LYS A 192 14.48 4.92 0.62
CA LYS A 192 14.09 5.33 1.99
C LYS A 192 12.62 5.75 2.07
N ALA A 193 12.08 6.32 1.01
CA ALA A 193 10.65 6.66 0.93
C ALA A 193 9.79 5.40 0.80
N TRP A 194 10.20 4.44 -0.01
CA TRP A 194 9.55 3.14 -0.14
C TRP A 194 9.58 2.34 1.18
N GLU A 195 10.71 2.30 1.89
CA GLU A 195 10.83 1.62 3.19
C GLU A 195 9.85 2.21 4.22
N ARG A 196 9.73 3.55 4.27
CA ARG A 196 8.73 4.22 5.12
C ARG A 196 7.30 3.86 4.74
N ALA A 197 7.01 3.62 3.46
CA ALA A 197 5.70 3.16 3.01
C ALA A 197 5.40 1.74 3.50
N VAL A 198 6.39 0.84 3.45
CA VAL A 198 6.30 -0.52 4.04
C VAL A 198 6.01 -0.44 5.53
N ASP A 199 6.74 0.41 6.27
CA ASP A 199 6.57 0.54 7.72
C ASP A 199 5.19 1.11 8.09
N LEU A 200 4.67 2.08 7.33
CA LEU A 200 3.31 2.60 7.51
C LEU A 200 2.25 1.50 7.31
N LEU A 201 2.40 0.68 6.26
CA LEU A 201 1.50 -0.44 5.99
C LEU A 201 1.58 -1.49 7.10
N LEU A 202 2.80 -1.87 7.51
CA LEU A 202 3.01 -2.87 8.55
C LEU A 202 2.45 -2.41 9.90
N ARG A 203 2.56 -1.11 10.22
CA ARG A 203 1.98 -0.53 11.44
C ARG A 203 0.46 -0.60 11.44
N GLU A 204 -0.19 -0.47 10.28
CA GLU A 204 -1.65 -0.54 10.14
C GLU A 204 -2.17 -1.97 9.98
N ALA A 205 -1.34 -2.87 9.46
CA ALA A 205 -1.69 -4.27 9.25
C ALA A 205 -2.12 -4.95 10.56
N PRO A 206 -3.33 -5.55 10.62
CA PRO A 206 -3.76 -6.32 11.77
C PRO A 206 -2.81 -7.48 12.08
N GLN A 207 -2.62 -7.76 13.37
CA GLN A 207 -1.97 -8.98 13.80
C GLN A 207 -2.87 -10.18 13.49
N ASN A 208 -2.26 -11.35 13.25
CA ASN A 208 -2.96 -12.59 12.90
C ASN A 208 -3.86 -12.47 11.65
N SER A 209 -3.24 -12.47 10.47
CA SER A 209 -3.92 -12.29 9.18
C SER A 209 -4.94 -13.37 8.80
N GLY A 210 -4.96 -14.50 9.52
CA GLY A 210 -5.96 -15.56 9.35
C GLY A 210 -7.30 -15.26 10.04
N ASP A 211 -7.35 -14.28 10.94
CA ASP A 211 -8.57 -13.92 11.68
C ASP A 211 -9.57 -13.17 10.79
N VAL A 212 -10.75 -13.77 10.63
CA VAL A 212 -11.86 -13.24 9.81
C VAL A 212 -12.31 -11.86 10.26
N SER A 213 -12.20 -11.53 11.55
CA SER A 213 -12.58 -10.22 12.09
C SER A 213 -11.71 -9.09 11.53
N HIS A 214 -10.49 -9.41 11.07
CA HIS A 214 -9.54 -8.45 10.51
C HIS A 214 -9.57 -8.34 8.99
N TRP A 215 -10.34 -9.17 8.29
CA TRP A 215 -10.32 -9.21 6.82
C TRP A 215 -10.74 -7.89 6.16
N ASN A 216 -11.65 -7.12 6.76
CA ASN A 216 -12.02 -5.81 6.22
C ASN A 216 -10.89 -4.77 6.30
N ALA A 217 -10.01 -4.87 7.30
CA ALA A 217 -8.81 -4.04 7.34
C ALA A 217 -7.83 -4.48 6.25
N TRP A 218 -7.57 -5.78 6.12
CA TRP A 218 -6.71 -6.31 5.07
C TRP A 218 -7.22 -6.00 3.66
N ARG A 219 -8.53 -6.07 3.39
CA ARG A 219 -9.13 -5.68 2.09
C ARG A 219 -8.80 -4.23 1.71
N ARG A 220 -8.78 -3.31 2.68
CA ARG A 220 -8.40 -1.90 2.46
C ARG A 220 -6.90 -1.75 2.21
N LEU A 221 -6.06 -2.58 2.83
CA LEU A 221 -4.60 -2.53 2.69
C LEU A 221 -4.07 -3.30 1.47
N ALA A 222 -4.81 -4.30 0.98
CA ALA A 222 -4.40 -5.20 -0.08
C ALA A 222 -3.86 -4.51 -1.34
N PRO A 223 -4.53 -3.51 -1.95
CA PRO A 223 -4.00 -2.85 -3.14
C PRO A 223 -2.66 -2.14 -2.86
N HIS A 224 -2.51 -1.56 -1.66
CA HIS A 224 -1.28 -0.89 -1.26
C HIS A 224 -0.15 -1.88 -0.97
N CYS A 225 -0.45 -3.03 -0.36
CA CYS A 225 0.51 -4.12 -0.16
C CYS A 225 1.01 -4.66 -1.50
N ALA A 226 0.10 -4.94 -2.43
CA ALA A 226 0.45 -5.36 -3.78
C ALA A 226 1.36 -4.34 -4.49
N ALA A 227 1.01 -3.04 -4.42
CA ALA A 227 1.81 -1.99 -5.06
C ALA A 227 3.24 -1.88 -4.50
N VAL A 228 3.39 -1.93 -3.17
CA VAL A 228 4.69 -1.83 -2.51
C VAL A 228 5.53 -3.10 -2.71
N LEU A 229 4.90 -4.28 -2.66
CA LEU A 229 5.58 -5.57 -2.82
C LEU A 229 5.91 -5.91 -4.28
N ALA A 230 5.17 -5.39 -5.27
CA ALA A 230 5.49 -5.58 -6.68
C ALA A 230 6.86 -4.98 -7.06
N GLY A 231 7.31 -3.94 -6.34
CA GLY A 231 8.61 -3.29 -6.53
C GLY A 231 9.75 -3.87 -5.70
N THR A 232 9.55 -4.98 -4.99
CA THR A 232 10.60 -5.60 -4.17
C THR A 232 11.56 -6.41 -5.02
N GLU A 233 12.85 -6.11 -4.91
CA GLU A 233 13.90 -6.95 -5.46
C GLU A 233 14.32 -8.05 -4.46
N PRO A 234 14.98 -9.14 -4.89
CA PRO A 234 15.43 -10.20 -3.98
C PRO A 234 16.32 -9.71 -2.82
N GLN A 235 17.08 -8.62 -3.03
CA GLN A 235 17.89 -7.98 -1.99
C GLN A 235 17.06 -7.22 -0.94
N ASP A 236 15.81 -6.87 -1.23
CA ASP A 236 14.95 -5.99 -0.43
C ASP A 236 14.23 -6.73 0.71
N SER A 237 15.01 -7.42 1.54
CA SER A 237 14.49 -8.36 2.55
C SER A 237 14.65 -7.83 3.97
N SER A 238 14.22 -6.58 4.21
CA SER A 238 14.12 -6.10 5.59
C SER A 238 13.05 -6.91 6.33
N LEU A 239 13.18 -7.00 7.65
CA LEU A 239 12.21 -7.72 8.47
C LEU A 239 10.77 -7.16 8.30
N SER A 240 10.63 -5.85 8.11
CA SER A 240 9.33 -5.22 7.82
C SER A 240 8.70 -5.75 6.53
N VAL A 241 9.49 -5.87 5.47
CA VAL A 241 9.02 -6.37 4.17
C VAL A 241 8.59 -7.82 4.28
N LEU A 242 9.37 -8.66 4.96
CA LEU A 242 9.06 -10.07 5.15
C LEU A 242 7.75 -10.25 5.93
N ARG A 243 7.56 -9.50 7.01
CA ARG A 243 6.34 -9.55 7.82
C ARG A 243 5.12 -9.08 7.05
N LEU A 244 5.23 -7.96 6.32
CA LEU A 244 4.14 -7.45 5.50
C LEU A 244 3.75 -8.44 4.39
N MET A 245 4.74 -8.99 3.69
CA MET A 245 4.55 -9.98 2.64
C MET A 245 3.89 -11.25 3.15
N ASN A 246 4.36 -11.79 4.29
CA ASN A 246 3.78 -12.96 4.90
C ASN A 246 2.32 -12.72 5.34
N GLY A 247 2.05 -11.59 6.01
CA GLY A 247 0.68 -11.24 6.42
C GLY A 247 -0.27 -11.05 5.24
N TYR A 248 0.19 -10.39 4.18
CA TYR A 248 -0.58 -10.21 2.95
C TYR A 248 -0.87 -11.54 2.25
N ALA A 249 0.13 -12.43 2.17
CA ALA A 249 -0.03 -13.76 1.58
C ALA A 249 -1.01 -14.66 2.36
N ILE A 250 -0.96 -14.63 3.70
CA ILE A 250 -1.93 -15.33 4.56
C ILE A 250 -3.34 -14.78 4.29
N PHE A 251 -3.50 -13.46 4.22
CA PHE A 251 -4.79 -12.87 3.90
C PHE A 251 -5.32 -13.33 2.53
N MET A 252 -4.51 -13.32 1.47
CA MET A 252 -4.92 -13.80 0.14
C MET A 252 -5.34 -15.27 0.17
N GLN A 253 -4.58 -16.11 0.88
CA GLN A 253 -4.88 -17.53 1.06
C GLN A 253 -6.24 -17.74 1.75
N PHE A 254 -6.49 -17.11 2.89
CA PHE A 254 -7.68 -17.42 3.71
C PHE A 254 -8.93 -16.62 3.31
N ALA A 255 -8.79 -15.35 2.95
CA ALA A 255 -9.93 -14.46 2.70
C ALA A 255 -10.48 -14.57 1.28
N ASN A 256 -9.62 -14.86 0.30
CA ASN A 256 -9.99 -14.86 -1.12
C ASN A 256 -9.81 -16.21 -1.82
N ALA A 257 -9.22 -17.22 -1.15
CA ALA A 257 -8.82 -18.49 -1.76
C ALA A 257 -7.92 -18.30 -3.02
N GLU A 258 -7.18 -17.19 -3.06
CA GLU A 258 -6.25 -16.82 -4.14
C GLU A 258 -4.91 -17.54 -3.93
N TYR A 259 -4.95 -18.88 -3.94
CA TYR A 259 -3.80 -19.69 -3.57
C TYR A 259 -2.64 -19.56 -4.58
N ALA A 260 -2.97 -19.39 -5.86
CA ALA A 260 -1.97 -19.26 -6.93
C ALA A 260 -1.24 -17.91 -6.84
N GLU A 261 -1.95 -16.85 -6.47
CA GLU A 261 -1.42 -15.51 -6.30
C GLU A 261 -0.63 -15.37 -4.99
N ALA A 262 -1.01 -16.10 -3.94
CA ALA A 262 -0.30 -16.09 -2.66
C ALA A 262 1.04 -16.83 -2.68
N GLU A 263 1.16 -17.92 -3.46
CA GLU A 263 2.37 -18.75 -3.53
C GLU A 263 3.66 -18.00 -3.83
N PRO A 264 3.75 -17.12 -4.85
CA PRO A 264 4.99 -16.40 -5.13
C PRO A 264 5.42 -15.51 -3.96
N PHE A 265 4.49 -14.98 -3.15
CA PHE A 265 4.85 -14.19 -1.97
C PHE A 265 5.40 -15.08 -0.85
N PHE A 266 4.82 -16.26 -0.63
CA PHE A 266 5.35 -17.22 0.36
C PHE A 266 6.73 -17.77 -0.04
N GLN A 267 6.94 -18.12 -1.31
CA GLN A 267 8.23 -18.58 -1.82
C GLN A 267 9.31 -17.51 -1.66
N ARG A 268 9.05 -16.30 -2.16
CA ARG A 268 9.98 -15.17 -2.05
C ARG A 268 10.24 -14.80 -0.59
N GLY A 269 9.24 -14.88 0.27
CA GLY A 269 9.37 -14.65 1.71
C GLY A 269 10.24 -15.67 2.41
N LEU A 270 10.10 -16.95 2.05
CA LEU A 270 10.95 -18.02 2.58
C LEU A 270 12.40 -17.83 2.14
N GLU A 271 12.66 -17.66 0.85
CA GLU A 271 14.02 -17.45 0.30
C GLU A 271 14.71 -16.24 0.95
N ALA A 272 13.98 -15.14 1.07
CA ALA A 272 14.46 -13.93 1.71
C ALA A 272 14.74 -14.11 3.21
N SER A 273 13.86 -14.83 3.93
CA SER A 273 14.03 -15.12 5.36
C SER A 273 15.22 -16.05 5.61
N GLU A 274 15.41 -17.08 4.79
CA GLU A 274 16.58 -17.96 4.85
C GLU A 274 17.88 -17.19 4.64
N ARG A 275 17.89 -16.26 3.66
CA ARG A 275 19.07 -15.43 3.35
C ARG A 275 19.42 -14.45 4.46
N VAL A 276 18.42 -13.82 5.09
CA VAL A 276 18.63 -12.72 6.04
C VAL A 276 18.73 -13.20 7.49
N LEU A 277 17.88 -14.15 7.88
CA LEU A 277 17.72 -14.61 9.26
C LEU A 277 18.35 -15.98 9.49
N GLY A 278 18.57 -16.74 8.41
CA GLY A 278 19.05 -18.12 8.46
C GLY A 278 17.91 -19.14 8.45
N PRO A 279 18.22 -20.41 8.11
CA PRO A 279 17.22 -21.46 7.88
C PRO A 279 16.47 -21.91 9.13
N GLU A 280 17.01 -21.68 10.33
CA GLU A 280 16.44 -22.13 11.61
C GLU A 280 15.81 -20.99 12.43
N HIS A 281 15.85 -19.75 11.92
CA HIS A 281 15.25 -18.63 12.63
C HIS A 281 13.71 -18.80 12.73
N PRO A 282 13.07 -18.45 13.86
CA PRO A 282 11.63 -18.63 14.06
C PRO A 282 10.73 -18.05 12.94
N ASP A 283 11.08 -16.88 12.40
CA ASP A 283 10.35 -16.26 11.29
C ASP A 283 10.54 -17.01 9.96
N THR A 284 11.72 -17.61 9.73
CA THR A 284 11.99 -18.49 8.58
C THR A 284 11.17 -19.77 8.68
N LEU A 285 11.14 -20.39 9.87
CA LEU A 285 10.35 -21.60 10.13
C LEU A 285 8.85 -21.33 10.03
N THR A 286 8.41 -20.14 10.40
CA THR A 286 7.03 -19.69 10.21
C THR A 286 6.70 -19.55 8.71
N SER A 287 7.58 -18.92 7.94
CA SER A 287 7.42 -18.81 6.48
C SER A 287 7.38 -20.19 5.79
N LEU A 288 8.23 -21.12 6.23
CA LEU A 288 8.26 -22.50 5.74
C LEU A 288 6.95 -23.25 6.04
N SER A 289 6.43 -23.13 7.26
CA SER A 289 5.12 -23.69 7.63
C SER A 289 3.97 -23.10 6.82
N ASN A 290 4.00 -21.80 6.52
CA ASN A 290 2.92 -21.14 5.77
C ASN A 290 2.91 -21.57 4.30
N LEU A 291 4.09 -21.69 3.67
CA LEU A 291 4.19 -22.25 2.32
C LEU A 291 3.68 -23.69 2.27
N ALA A 292 4.02 -24.51 3.26
CA ALA A 292 3.53 -25.89 3.36
C ALA A 292 2.00 -25.95 3.49
N ALA A 293 1.42 -25.10 4.35
CA ALA A 293 -0.03 -24.99 4.52
C ALA A 293 -0.74 -24.53 3.24
N LEU A 294 -0.14 -23.61 2.48
CA LEU A 294 -0.65 -23.18 1.19
C LEU A 294 -0.63 -24.31 0.15
N LEU A 295 0.49 -25.03 0.02
CA LEU A 295 0.59 -26.16 -0.91
C LEU A 295 -0.45 -27.23 -0.58
N HIS A 296 -0.63 -27.53 0.70
CA HIS A 296 -1.70 -28.42 1.15
C HIS A 296 -3.10 -27.89 0.78
N ALA A 297 -3.38 -26.60 0.99
CA ALA A 297 -4.65 -25.99 0.61
C ALA A 297 -4.92 -26.04 -0.91
N LYS A 298 -3.86 -26.05 -1.73
CA LYS A 298 -3.93 -26.30 -3.18
C LYS A 298 -4.11 -27.77 -3.57
N GLY A 299 -4.08 -28.69 -2.60
CA GLY A 299 -4.10 -30.14 -2.82
C GLY A 299 -2.73 -30.76 -3.13
N ASP A 300 -1.63 -29.99 -3.08
CA ASP A 300 -0.28 -30.51 -3.25
C ASP A 300 0.30 -31.03 -1.92
N CYS A 301 -0.20 -32.20 -1.51
CA CYS A 301 0.30 -32.85 -0.31
C CYS A 301 1.75 -33.34 -0.44
N ALA A 302 2.20 -33.64 -1.66
CA ALA A 302 3.54 -34.12 -1.93
C ALA A 302 4.59 -33.01 -1.76
N GLY A 303 4.28 -31.79 -2.20
CA GLY A 303 5.10 -30.61 -1.98
C GLY A 303 5.07 -30.11 -0.52
N ALA A 304 3.91 -30.21 0.15
CA ALA A 304 3.76 -29.75 1.54
C ALA A 304 4.53 -30.58 2.58
N GLU A 305 4.58 -31.91 2.41
CA GLU A 305 5.17 -32.84 3.39
C GLU A 305 6.64 -32.54 3.73
N PRO A 306 7.58 -32.42 2.77
CA PRO A 306 8.98 -32.15 3.09
C PRO A 306 9.15 -30.83 3.84
N LEU A 307 8.34 -29.81 3.55
CA LEU A 307 8.39 -28.51 4.22
C LEU A 307 7.88 -28.60 5.67
N HIS A 308 6.78 -29.34 5.91
CA HIS A 308 6.28 -29.59 7.26
C HIS A 308 7.26 -30.42 8.10
N ARG A 309 7.86 -31.48 7.53
CA ARG A 309 8.90 -32.28 8.20
C ARG A 309 10.11 -31.42 8.56
N ARG A 310 10.66 -30.67 7.60
CA ARG A 310 11.79 -29.76 7.83
C ARG A 310 11.48 -28.72 8.91
N THR A 311 10.27 -28.16 8.93
CA THR A 311 9.87 -27.21 9.97
C THR A 311 9.80 -27.85 11.34
N LEU A 312 9.19 -29.04 11.44
CA LEU A 312 9.06 -29.78 12.70
C LEU A 312 10.44 -30.08 13.29
N GLU A 313 11.33 -30.70 12.50
CA GLU A 313 12.69 -31.05 12.94
C GLU A 313 13.48 -29.83 13.42
N ALA A 314 13.37 -28.71 12.71
CA ALA A 314 14.04 -27.47 13.10
C ALA A 314 13.44 -26.85 14.38
N ARG A 315 12.10 -26.82 14.51
CA ARG A 315 11.44 -26.31 15.72
C ARG A 315 11.73 -27.17 16.95
N GLU A 316 11.82 -28.49 16.80
CA GLU A 316 12.24 -29.39 17.88
C GLU A 316 13.64 -29.07 18.37
N ARG A 317 14.57 -28.82 17.45
CA ARG A 317 15.97 -28.50 17.78
C ARG A 317 16.11 -27.13 18.44
N VAL A 318 15.40 -26.13 17.95
CA VAL A 318 15.55 -24.71 18.36
C VAL A 318 14.68 -24.35 19.56
N LEU A 319 13.44 -24.84 19.61
CA LEU A 319 12.43 -24.44 20.60
C LEU A 319 12.13 -25.56 21.61
N GLY A 320 12.51 -26.80 21.29
CA GLY A 320 12.16 -27.98 22.09
C GLY A 320 10.85 -28.62 21.66
N GLY A 321 10.65 -29.86 22.12
CA GLY A 321 9.51 -30.71 21.73
C GLY A 321 8.15 -30.25 22.26
N GLU A 322 8.12 -29.49 23.35
CA GLU A 322 6.88 -29.06 24.03
C GLU A 322 6.48 -27.61 23.71
N HIS A 323 7.30 -26.89 22.95
CA HIS A 323 7.00 -25.52 22.60
C HIS A 323 5.73 -25.44 21.74
N PRO A 324 4.82 -24.48 21.96
CA PRO A 324 3.56 -24.36 21.21
C PRO A 324 3.73 -24.44 19.68
N SER A 325 4.70 -23.72 19.12
CA SER A 325 5.01 -23.79 17.67
C SER A 325 5.45 -25.18 17.18
N THR A 326 6.15 -25.96 18.01
CA THR A 326 6.52 -27.35 17.71
C THR A 326 5.28 -28.23 17.70
N LEU A 327 4.38 -28.07 18.69
CA LEU A 327 3.13 -28.81 18.78
C LEU A 327 2.17 -28.50 17.62
N THR A 328 2.12 -27.25 17.17
CA THR A 328 1.40 -26.86 15.95
C THR A 328 1.99 -27.55 14.71
N SER A 329 3.32 -27.67 14.62
CA SER A 329 3.99 -28.34 13.49
C SER A 329 3.71 -29.84 13.47
N LEU A 330 3.71 -30.48 14.64
CA LEU A 330 3.30 -31.89 14.79
C LEU A 330 1.87 -32.08 14.26
N SER A 331 0.94 -31.23 14.69
CA SER A 331 -0.46 -31.30 14.29
C SER A 331 -0.63 -31.10 12.78
N ASN A 332 0.07 -30.13 12.18
CA ASN A 332 0.01 -29.86 10.75
C ASN A 332 0.54 -31.03 9.91
N LEU A 333 1.68 -31.63 10.31
CA LEU A 333 2.23 -32.79 9.61
C LEU A 333 1.32 -34.02 9.77
N ALA A 334 0.77 -34.25 10.96
CA ALA A 334 -0.15 -35.35 11.20
C ALA A 334 -1.43 -35.23 10.35
N PHE A 335 -2.01 -34.03 10.28
CA PHE A 335 -3.16 -33.75 9.44
C PHE A 335 -2.86 -33.97 7.95
N LEU A 336 -1.68 -33.55 7.48
CA LEU A 336 -1.26 -33.80 6.10
C LEU A 336 -1.14 -35.30 5.80
N LEU A 337 -0.50 -36.08 6.68
CA LEU A 337 -0.37 -37.53 6.51
C LEU A 337 -1.75 -38.21 6.51
N HIS A 338 -2.65 -37.77 7.39
CA HIS A 338 -4.03 -38.23 7.39
C HIS A 338 -4.75 -37.93 6.07
N ALA A 339 -4.60 -36.70 5.53
CA ALA A 339 -5.18 -36.31 4.23
C ALA A 339 -4.61 -37.12 3.06
N LYS A 340 -3.39 -37.64 3.18
CA LYS A 340 -2.77 -38.58 2.22
C LYS A 340 -3.20 -40.05 2.42
N GLY A 341 -3.96 -40.36 3.47
CA GLY A 341 -4.33 -41.73 3.84
C GLY A 341 -3.25 -42.51 4.62
N ASP A 342 -2.15 -41.85 5.02
CA ASP A 342 -1.12 -42.45 5.88
C ASP A 342 -1.52 -42.28 7.36
N HIS A 343 -2.53 -43.05 7.78
CA HIS A 343 -3.01 -43.04 9.15
C HIS A 343 -1.97 -43.57 10.15
N ALA A 344 -1.15 -44.54 9.73
CA ALA A 344 -0.10 -45.13 10.55
C ALA A 344 1.03 -44.13 10.86
N GLY A 345 1.35 -43.24 9.91
CA GLY A 345 2.27 -42.13 10.13
C GLY A 345 1.66 -40.97 10.92
N ALA A 346 0.37 -40.70 10.76
CA ALA A 346 -0.32 -39.59 11.43
C ALA A 346 -0.58 -39.84 12.93
N GLU A 347 -1.02 -41.04 13.31
CA GLU A 347 -1.39 -41.40 14.68
C GLU A 347 -0.30 -41.08 15.73
N PRO A 348 0.97 -41.52 15.57
CA PRO A 348 2.01 -41.23 16.55
C PRO A 348 2.30 -39.73 16.70
N LEU A 349 2.16 -38.94 15.64
CA LEU A 349 2.34 -37.49 15.69
C LEU A 349 1.20 -36.80 16.44
N HIS A 350 -0.06 -37.20 16.19
CA HIS A 350 -1.21 -36.71 16.94
C HIS A 350 -1.14 -37.06 18.42
N ARG A 351 -0.80 -38.32 18.75
CA ARG A 351 -0.64 -38.78 20.13
C ARG A 351 0.43 -37.96 20.86
N ARG A 352 1.59 -37.78 20.23
CA ARG A 352 2.68 -36.98 20.81
C ARG A 352 2.29 -35.51 21.01
N ALA A 353 1.54 -34.92 20.08
CA ALA A 353 1.05 -33.55 20.22
C ALA A 353 0.05 -33.43 21.39
N LEU A 354 -0.88 -34.37 21.53
CA LEU A 354 -1.85 -34.42 22.62
C LEU A 354 -1.17 -34.58 23.98
N GLU A 355 -0.32 -35.60 24.14
CA GLU A 355 0.40 -35.86 25.41
C GLU A 355 1.23 -34.65 25.87
N ALA A 356 1.85 -33.93 24.92
CA ALA A 356 2.60 -32.74 25.24
C ALA A 356 1.69 -31.55 25.61
N ARG A 357 0.55 -31.36 24.91
CA ARG A 357 -0.42 -30.31 25.28
C ARG A 357 -1.06 -30.59 26.64
N GLU A 358 -1.41 -31.84 26.96
CA GLU A 358 -1.94 -32.23 28.26
C GLU A 358 -0.94 -31.91 29.39
N ARG A 359 0.35 -32.14 29.16
CA ARG A 359 1.41 -31.81 30.12
C ARG A 359 1.58 -30.32 30.34
N VAL A 360 1.46 -29.51 29.28
CA VAL A 360 1.71 -28.07 29.32
C VAL A 360 0.47 -27.26 29.77
N LEU A 361 -0.72 -27.64 29.30
CA LEU A 361 -1.97 -26.88 29.47
C LEU A 361 -2.94 -27.56 30.46
N GLY A 362 -2.71 -28.84 30.76
CA GLY A 362 -3.63 -29.67 31.54
C GLY A 362 -4.60 -30.46 30.64
N PRO A 363 -5.15 -31.59 31.14
CA PRO A 363 -6.05 -32.46 30.38
C PRO A 363 -7.45 -31.86 30.13
N GLU A 364 -7.82 -30.80 30.86
CA GLU A 364 -9.14 -30.15 30.76
C GLU A 364 -9.10 -28.84 29.94
N HIS A 365 -7.98 -28.57 29.25
CA HIS A 365 -7.84 -27.36 28.45
C HIS A 365 -8.62 -27.51 27.12
N PRO A 366 -9.25 -26.45 26.58
CA PRO A 366 -9.95 -26.54 25.29
C PRO A 366 -9.10 -27.01 24.09
N ASP A 367 -7.77 -26.92 24.21
CA ASP A 367 -6.82 -27.38 23.17
C ASP A 367 -6.35 -28.85 23.38
N THR A 368 -6.80 -29.51 24.46
CA THR A 368 -6.52 -30.92 24.81
C THR A 368 -7.78 -31.80 24.84
N LEU A 369 -8.97 -31.20 24.79
CA LEU A 369 -10.27 -31.84 24.61
C LEU A 369 -10.66 -31.88 23.12
#